data_AF-A0A7W0HG27-F1
#
_entry.id   AF-A0A7W0HG27-F1
#
_cell.length_a   1.000
_cell.length_b   1.000
_cell.length_c   1.000
_cell.angle_alpha   90.00
_cell.angle_beta   90.00
_cell.angle_gamma   90.00
#
_symmetry.space_group_name_H-M   'P 1'
#
loop_
_entity.id
_entity.type
_entity.pdbx_description
1 polymer ?
#
loop_
_entity_poly.entity_id
_entity_poly.type
_entity_poly.pdbx_seq_one_letter_code
_entity_poly.pdbx_strand_id
1 'polypeptide(L)'
;DVETAVSVPVRWNGELKGALSVAFSSMREVRAEDIETLQAIADLAAVAASNAEAFEQAKAAARTDSLTGLLNHGAVQVRLVEEIARARRTGSSLSCLLVDVDNFKAINDVHGHLVGDQIPTGGGRRARDRVPRVRRHRAIRRR
;
A
#
# COMPACT_ATOMS: atom_id res chain seq x y z
N ASP A 1 38.00 -4.91 -5.74
CA ASP A 1 37.91 -4.29 -4.41
C ASP A 1 37.52 -2.83 -4.53
N VAL A 2 36.82 -2.29 -3.52
CA VAL A 2 36.53 -0.85 -3.44
C VAL A 2 37.74 -0.17 -2.84
N GLU A 3 38.32 0.79 -3.56
CA GLU A 3 39.53 1.52 -3.13
C GLU A 3 39.21 2.94 -2.66
N THR A 4 38.12 3.52 -3.12
CA THR A 4 37.68 4.86 -2.70
C THR A 4 36.16 4.89 -2.65
N ALA A 5 35.59 5.49 -1.61
CA ALA A 5 34.16 5.72 -1.53
C ALA A 5 33.87 7.05 -0.84
N VAL A 6 32.82 7.72 -1.31
CA VAL A 6 32.26 8.93 -0.70
C VAL A 6 30.79 8.66 -0.39
N SER A 7 30.33 9.12 0.77
CA SER A 7 28.95 8.92 1.22
C SER A 7 28.41 10.19 1.86
N VAL A 8 27.16 10.51 1.57
CA VAL A 8 26.45 11.64 2.15
C VAL A 8 25.15 11.15 2.79
N PRO A 9 24.67 11.80 3.86
CA PRO A 9 23.42 11.41 4.51
C PRO A 9 22.21 11.75 3.63
N VAL A 10 21.21 10.86 3.64
CA VAL A 10 19.88 11.12 3.09
C VAL A 10 18.93 11.35 4.26
N ARG A 11 18.35 12.55 4.34
CA ARG A 11 17.49 12.98 5.44
C ARG A 11 16.19 13.56 4.90
N TRP A 12 15.05 13.12 5.44
CA TRP A 12 13.76 13.80 5.24
C TRP A 12 12.96 13.76 6.54
N ASN A 13 12.03 14.71 6.72
CA ASN A 13 11.24 14.89 7.95
C ASN A 13 12.10 15.06 9.22
N GLY A 14 13.29 15.66 9.09
CA GLY A 14 14.21 15.86 10.21
C GLY A 14 14.96 14.60 10.67
N GLU A 15 14.72 13.45 10.05
CA GLU A 15 15.32 12.18 10.43
C GLU A 15 16.36 11.71 9.41
N LEU A 16 17.39 11.00 9.89
CA LEU A 16 18.32 10.27 9.03
C LEU A 16 17.66 8.98 8.55
N LYS A 17 17.52 8.84 7.23
CA LYS A 17 16.86 7.70 6.59
C LYS A 17 17.84 6.73 5.94
N GLY A 18 19.04 7.22 5.62
CA GLY A 18 20.12 6.41 5.06
C GLY A 18 21.29 7.24 4.58
N ALA A 19 22.05 6.69 3.65
CA ALA A 19 23.14 7.38 2.97
C ALA A 19 23.12 7.07 1.47
N LEU A 20 23.57 8.03 0.67
CA LEU A 20 23.87 7.85 -0.73
C LEU A 20 25.40 7.74 -0.87
N SER A 21 25.86 6.65 -1.48
CA SER A 21 27.28 6.32 -1.58
C SER A 21 27.70 6.12 -3.03
N VAL A 22 28.86 6.64 -3.38
CA VAL A 22 29.55 6.34 -4.64
C VAL A 22 30.88 5.70 -4.32
N ALA A 23 31.16 4.56 -4.97
CA ALA A 23 32.36 3.77 -4.74
C ALA A 23 33.12 3.57 -6.06
N PHE A 24 34.44 3.58 -5.98
CA PHE A 24 35.36 3.43 -7.10
C PHE A 24 36.32 2.26 -6.82
N SER A 25 36.63 1.51 -7.87
CA SER A 25 37.61 0.41 -7.84
C SER A 25 39.06 0.89 -8.04
N SER A 26 39.29 2.20 -8.00
CA SER A 26 40.59 2.83 -8.16
C SER A 26 40.74 3.97 -7.15
N MET A 27 41.96 4.14 -6.62
CA MET A 27 42.30 5.27 -5.77
C MET A 27 42.07 6.61 -6.49
N ARG A 28 41.25 7.49 -5.89
CA ARG A 28 40.91 8.81 -6.44
C ARG A 28 40.83 9.85 -5.33
N GLU A 29 41.26 11.07 -5.64
CA GLU A 29 41.03 12.23 -4.79
C GLU A 29 39.53 12.59 -4.77
N VAL A 30 38.94 12.66 -3.57
CA VAL A 30 37.58 13.15 -3.36
C VAL A 30 37.65 14.62 -2.99
N ARG A 31 37.05 15.48 -3.81
CA ARG A 31 37.06 16.93 -3.60
C ARG A 31 35.79 17.41 -2.90
N ALA A 32 35.82 18.63 -2.40
CA ALA A 32 34.66 19.25 -1.78
C ALA A 32 33.48 19.33 -2.76
N GLU A 33 33.74 19.65 -4.03
CA GLU A 33 32.71 19.75 -5.08
C GLU A 33 32.03 18.39 -5.36
N ASP A 34 32.77 17.27 -5.21
CA ASP A 34 32.20 15.92 -5.34
C ASP A 34 31.19 15.64 -4.22
N ILE A 35 31.53 16.06 -2.99
CA ILE A 35 30.66 15.91 -1.81
C ILE A 35 29.43 16.81 -1.96
N GLU A 36 29.60 18.06 -2.38
CA GLU A 36 28.49 19.00 -2.62
C GLU A 36 27.54 18.49 -3.69
N THR A 37 28.08 18.00 -4.81
CA THR A 37 27.29 17.40 -5.89
C THR A 37 26.53 16.18 -5.39
N LEU A 38 27.20 15.30 -4.65
CA LEU A 38 26.57 14.10 -4.10
C LEU A 38 25.48 14.44 -3.08
N GLN A 39 25.71 15.46 -2.24
CA GLN A 39 24.72 15.97 -1.28
C GLN A 39 23.49 16.52 -2.00
N ALA A 40 23.67 17.31 -3.07
CA ALA A 40 22.55 17.81 -3.87
C ALA A 40 21.69 16.68 -4.47
N ILE A 41 22.33 15.60 -4.94
CA ILE A 41 21.62 14.41 -5.43
C ILE A 41 20.88 13.70 -4.28
N ALA A 42 21.52 13.57 -3.11
CA ALA A 42 20.90 12.97 -1.93
C ALA A 42 19.68 13.77 -1.45
N ASP A 43 19.73 15.09 -1.51
CA ASP A 43 18.63 15.98 -1.14
C ASP A 43 17.45 15.83 -2.13
N LEU A 44 17.73 15.75 -3.43
CA LEU A 44 16.71 15.46 -4.44
C LEU A 44 16.06 14.09 -4.22
N ALA A 45 16.86 13.06 -3.92
CA ALA A 45 16.36 11.74 -3.61
C ALA A 45 15.50 11.75 -2.33
N ALA A 46 15.90 12.52 -1.31
CA ALA A 46 15.14 12.67 -0.07
C ALA A 46 13.76 13.31 -0.31
N VAL A 47 13.69 14.35 -1.13
CA VAL A 47 12.41 14.98 -1.52
C VAL A 47 11.52 13.99 -2.26
N ALA A 48 12.06 13.27 -3.24
CA ALA A 48 11.30 12.27 -3.99
C ALA A 48 10.78 11.14 -3.08
N ALA A 49 11.61 10.64 -2.17
CA ALA A 49 11.23 9.61 -1.20
C ALA A 49 10.14 10.10 -0.25
N SER A 50 10.29 11.32 0.30
CA SER A 50 9.28 11.94 1.16
C SER A 50 7.94 12.11 0.45
N ASN A 51 7.96 12.52 -0.83
CA ASN A 51 6.74 12.66 -1.62
C ASN A 51 6.07 11.32 -1.90
N ALA A 52 6.85 10.28 -2.22
CA ALA A 52 6.32 8.93 -2.40
C ALA A 52 5.67 8.39 -1.12
N GLU A 53 6.33 8.61 0.04
CA GLU A 53 5.78 8.25 1.34
C GLU A 53 4.47 8.97 1.64
N ALA A 54 4.42 10.29 1.46
CA ALA A 54 3.20 11.08 1.66
C ALA A 54 2.07 10.65 0.71
N PHE A 55 2.39 10.34 -0.54
CA PHE A 55 1.43 9.86 -1.53
C PHE A 55 0.85 8.49 -1.17
N GLU A 56 1.69 7.55 -0.73
CA GLU A 56 1.21 6.25 -0.26
C GLU A 56 0.39 6.38 1.04
N GLN A 57 0.75 7.30 1.94
CA GLN A 57 -0.07 7.62 3.11
C GLN A 57 -1.43 8.22 2.73
N ALA A 58 -1.47 9.14 1.76
CA ALA A 58 -2.72 9.73 1.26
C ALA A 58 -3.61 8.67 0.59
N LYS A 59 -3.04 7.80 -0.24
CA LYS A 59 -3.73 6.62 -0.78
C LYS A 59 -4.23 5.70 0.34
N ALA A 60 -3.43 5.50 1.37
CA ALA A 60 -3.78 4.65 2.51
C ALA A 60 -4.94 5.25 3.32
N ALA A 61 -4.97 6.57 3.52
CA ALA A 61 -6.06 7.29 4.16
C ALA A 61 -7.35 7.23 3.33
N ALA A 62 -7.23 7.22 2.00
CA ALA A 62 -8.34 7.05 1.07
C ALA A 62 -8.72 5.59 0.81
N ARG A 63 -8.33 4.63 1.68
CA ARG A 63 -8.57 3.18 1.44
C ARG A 63 -10.03 2.75 1.54
N THR A 64 -10.87 3.53 2.17
CA THR A 64 -12.27 3.16 2.43
C THR A 64 -13.23 3.92 1.52
N ASP A 65 -14.21 3.20 1.00
CA ASP A 65 -15.36 3.80 0.32
C ASP A 65 -16.24 4.52 1.36
N SER A 66 -16.51 5.80 1.16
CA SER A 66 -17.20 6.65 2.15
C SER A 66 -18.66 6.26 2.35
N LEU A 67 -19.29 5.62 1.37
CA LEU A 67 -20.68 5.19 1.44
C LEU A 67 -20.84 3.91 2.27
N THR A 68 -19.88 2.98 2.17
CA THR A 68 -19.97 1.65 2.80
C THR A 68 -19.06 1.47 4.01
N GLY A 69 -18.03 2.30 4.16
CA GLY A 69 -16.96 2.14 5.16
C GLY A 69 -16.06 0.92 4.92
N LEU A 70 -16.26 0.20 3.81
CA LEU A 70 -15.45 -0.96 3.42
C LEU A 70 -14.21 -0.51 2.66
N LEU A 71 -13.23 -1.39 2.51
CA LEU A 71 -12.11 -1.15 1.60
C LEU A 71 -12.64 -0.90 0.19
N ASN A 72 -12.22 0.20 -0.42
CA ASN A 72 -12.53 0.45 -1.81
C ASN A 72 -11.76 -0.53 -2.71
N HIS A 73 -12.13 -0.53 -4.00
CA HIS A 73 -11.56 -1.44 -4.98
C HIS A 73 -10.01 -1.42 -4.99
N GLY A 74 -9.39 -0.24 -4.95
CA GLY A 74 -7.93 -0.11 -4.92
C GLY A 74 -7.30 -0.75 -3.68
N ALA A 75 -7.89 -0.51 -2.51
CA ALA A 75 -7.41 -1.05 -1.25
C ALA A 75 -7.58 -2.57 -1.15
N VAL A 76 -8.67 -3.13 -1.71
CA VAL A 76 -8.89 -4.58 -1.81
C VAL A 76 -7.81 -5.24 -2.65
N GLN A 77 -7.43 -4.65 -3.80
CA GLN A 77 -6.38 -5.20 -4.67
C GLN A 77 -5.03 -5.30 -3.96
N VAL A 78 -4.61 -4.21 -3.29
CA VAL A 78 -3.36 -4.20 -2.49
C VAL A 78 -3.41 -5.28 -1.41
N ARG A 79 -4.51 -5.35 -0.65
CA ARG A 79 -4.66 -6.31 0.44
C ARG A 79 -4.65 -7.76 -0.06
N LEU A 80 -5.24 -8.03 -1.22
CA LEU A 80 -5.26 -9.35 -1.82
C LEU A 80 -3.85 -9.84 -2.18
N VAL A 81 -3.01 -8.96 -2.74
CA VAL A 81 -1.61 -9.30 -3.06
C VAL A 81 -0.81 -9.65 -1.80
N GLU A 82 -0.96 -8.85 -0.74
CA GLU A 82 -0.32 -9.11 0.57
C GLU A 82 -0.73 -10.47 1.15
N GLU A 83 -2.02 -10.80 1.11
CA GLU A 83 -2.54 -12.04 1.67
C GLU A 83 -2.16 -13.28 0.84
N ILE A 84 -2.04 -13.14 -0.49
CA ILE A 84 -1.47 -14.20 -1.34
C ILE A 84 0.00 -14.46 -0.97
N ALA A 85 0.80 -13.39 -0.82
CA ALA A 85 2.20 -13.53 -0.43
C ALA A 85 2.35 -14.14 0.96
N ARG A 86 1.50 -13.74 1.91
CA ARG A 86 1.44 -14.31 3.26
C ARG A 86 1.13 -15.81 3.22
N ALA A 87 0.04 -16.19 2.54
CA ALA A 87 -0.40 -17.58 2.43
C ALA A 87 0.70 -18.49 1.82
N ARG A 88 1.42 -17.99 0.81
CA ARG A 88 2.59 -18.69 0.25
C ARG A 88 3.71 -18.90 1.26
N ARG A 89 4.05 -17.88 2.06
CA ARG A 89 5.11 -17.97 3.07
C ARG A 89 4.75 -18.91 4.22
N THR A 90 3.51 -18.90 4.66
CA THR A 90 3.05 -19.68 5.81
C THR A 90 2.52 -21.07 5.43
N GLY A 91 2.44 -21.38 4.13
CA GLY A 91 1.83 -22.61 3.64
C GLY A 91 0.32 -22.74 3.93
N SER A 92 -0.34 -21.65 4.31
CA SER A 92 -1.76 -21.65 4.66
C SER A 92 -2.65 -21.50 3.42
N SER A 93 -3.87 -22.05 3.46
CA SER A 93 -4.86 -21.85 2.40
C SER A 93 -5.48 -20.45 2.45
N LEU A 94 -5.80 -19.90 1.27
CA LEU A 94 -6.50 -18.63 1.11
C LEU A 94 -7.78 -18.85 0.29
N SER A 95 -8.89 -18.22 0.69
CA SER A 95 -10.15 -18.21 -0.05
C SER A 95 -10.68 -16.78 -0.20
N CYS A 96 -11.29 -16.47 -1.34
CA CYS A 96 -11.93 -15.19 -1.61
C CYS A 96 -13.42 -15.42 -1.92
N LEU A 97 -14.29 -14.54 -1.42
CA LEU A 97 -15.72 -14.54 -1.71
C LEU A 97 -16.08 -13.23 -2.39
N LEU A 98 -16.62 -13.32 -3.60
CA LEU A 98 -17.23 -12.17 -4.28
C LEU A 98 -18.73 -12.19 -3.96
N VAL A 99 -19.22 -11.13 -3.33
CA VAL A 99 -20.64 -10.96 -2.99
C VAL A 99 -21.15 -9.82 -3.85
N ASP A 100 -22.16 -10.10 -4.66
CA ASP A 100 -22.94 -9.06 -5.32
C ASP A 100 -24.18 -8.77 -4.48
N VAL A 101 -24.47 -7.50 -4.22
CA VAL A 101 -25.67 -7.11 -3.48
C VAL A 101 -26.73 -6.76 -4.52
N ASP A 102 -27.47 -7.77 -4.95
CA ASP A 102 -28.59 -7.59 -5.86
C ASP A 102 -29.61 -6.58 -5.29
N ASN A 103 -30.20 -5.76 -6.16
CA ASN A 103 -31.25 -4.76 -5.87
C ASN A 103 -30.88 -3.41 -5.21
N PHE A 104 -29.62 -2.98 -5.20
CA PHE A 104 -29.26 -1.64 -4.70
C PHE A 104 -29.95 -0.49 -5.47
N LYS A 105 -30.28 -0.71 -6.75
CA LYS A 105 -30.97 0.28 -7.61
C LYS A 105 -32.42 0.54 -7.15
N ALA A 106 -33.15 -0.50 -6.74
CA ALA A 106 -34.53 -0.38 -6.27
C ALA A 106 -34.64 0.39 -4.95
N ILE A 107 -33.61 0.35 -4.10
CA ILE A 107 -33.56 1.10 -2.84
C ILE A 107 -33.31 2.60 -3.11
N ASN A 108 -32.40 2.92 -4.04
CA ASN A 108 -32.16 4.31 -4.47
C ASN A 108 -33.37 4.93 -5.20
N ASP A 109 -34.10 4.12 -5.98
CA ASP A 109 -35.27 4.57 -6.75
C ASP A 109 -36.51 4.82 -5.86
N VAL A 110 -36.61 4.17 -4.69
CA VAL A 110 -37.75 4.32 -3.74
C VAL A 110 -37.56 5.49 -2.76
N HIS A 111 -36.32 5.90 -2.47
CA HIS A 111 -36.05 6.92 -1.43
C HIS A 111 -35.60 8.30 -1.95
N GLY A 112 -35.43 8.46 -3.26
CA GLY A 112 -35.05 9.75 -3.87
C GLY A 112 -33.62 10.18 -3.52
N HIS A 113 -33.03 11.03 -4.37
CA HIS A 113 -31.61 11.43 -4.36
C HIS A 113 -31.07 12.13 -3.09
N LEU A 114 -31.82 12.17 -1.98
CA LEU A 114 -31.45 12.89 -0.75
C LEU A 114 -31.49 12.04 0.53
N VAL A 115 -31.69 10.71 0.42
CA VAL A 115 -31.57 9.79 1.57
C VAL A 115 -30.59 8.65 1.25
N GLY A 116 -29.47 8.99 0.59
CA GLY A 116 -28.39 8.03 0.28
C GLY A 116 -27.36 7.84 1.38
N ASP A 117 -27.31 8.75 2.37
CA ASP A 117 -26.24 8.79 3.39
C ASP A 117 -26.64 8.19 4.75
N GLN A 118 -27.87 7.70 4.89
CA GLN A 118 -28.33 7.09 6.14
C GLN A 118 -28.92 5.70 5.87
N ILE A 119 -28.05 4.69 6.03
CA ILE A 119 -28.28 3.23 6.14
C ILE A 119 -27.63 2.48 4.95
N PRO A 120 -26.60 1.61 5.18
CA PRO A 120 -26.40 0.81 6.40
C PRO A 120 -25.02 1.01 7.07
N THR A 121 -24.98 1.76 8.18
CA THR A 121 -23.90 1.71 9.19
C THR A 121 -23.94 0.44 10.07
N GLY A 122 -24.70 -0.59 9.68
CA GLY A 122 -24.97 -1.79 10.49
C GLY A 122 -24.20 -3.07 10.14
N GLY A 123 -23.27 -3.06 9.17
CA GLY A 123 -22.64 -4.29 8.65
C GLY A 123 -21.20 -4.58 9.09
N GLY A 124 -20.42 -3.56 9.45
CA GLY A 124 -18.95 -3.68 9.57
C GLY A 124 -18.41 -4.43 10.80
N ARG A 125 -19.26 -4.91 11.72
CA ARG A 125 -18.82 -5.46 13.02
C ARG A 125 -19.08 -6.95 13.29
N ARG A 126 -19.41 -7.76 12.28
CA ARG A 126 -19.58 -9.23 12.47
C ARG A 126 -18.92 -10.10 11.40
N ALA A 127 -17.65 -9.84 11.10
CA ALA A 127 -16.83 -10.76 10.29
C ALA A 127 -15.47 -11.08 10.94
N ARG A 128 -15.36 -11.02 12.27
CA ARG A 128 -14.17 -11.49 13.01
C ARG A 128 -14.36 -12.84 13.72
N ASP A 129 -15.59 -13.23 14.07
CA ASP A 129 -15.85 -14.48 14.79
C ASP A 129 -17.04 -15.23 14.20
N ARG A 130 -16.75 -16.15 13.26
CA ARG A 130 -17.45 -17.44 13.02
C ARG A 130 -17.14 -17.89 11.60
N VAL A 131 -16.43 -19.00 11.49
CA VAL A 131 -16.43 -19.85 10.30
C VAL A 131 -17.49 -20.93 10.55
N PRO A 132 -18.72 -20.83 10.03
CA PRO A 132 -19.55 -22.01 9.83
C PRO A 132 -19.11 -22.69 8.53
N ARG A 133 -18.92 -24.01 8.63
CA ARG A 133 -18.74 -24.90 7.48
C ARG A 133 -19.91 -24.77 6.50
N VAL A 134 -19.63 -25.16 5.23
CA VAL A 134 -20.58 -25.56 4.15
C VAL A 134 -21.00 -24.38 3.22
N ARG A 135 -20.91 -24.38 1.88
CA ARG A 135 -20.77 -25.41 0.82
C ARG A 135 -19.65 -25.07 -0.18
N ARG A 136 -19.01 -26.11 -0.71
CA ARG A 136 -18.05 -26.03 -1.82
C ARG A 136 -18.75 -25.54 -3.09
N HIS A 137 -18.23 -24.49 -3.74
CA HIS A 137 -18.41 -24.32 -5.18
C HIS A 137 -17.11 -23.86 -5.87
N ARG A 138 -16.73 -24.71 -6.83
CA ARG A 138 -15.64 -24.74 -7.82
C ARG A 138 -14.41 -23.84 -7.67
N ALA A 139 -13.28 -24.56 -7.60
CA ALA A 139 -11.91 -24.12 -7.76
C ALA A 139 -11.63 -23.42 -9.10
N ILE A 140 -10.82 -22.37 -9.05
CA ILE A 140 -9.89 -22.03 -10.14
C ILE A 140 -8.51 -22.54 -9.70
N ARG A 141 -8.16 -23.76 -10.11
CA ARG A 141 -6.76 -24.21 -10.15
C ARG A 141 -6.13 -23.56 -11.38
N ARG A 142 -5.13 -22.69 -11.21
CA ARG A 142 -4.16 -22.43 -12.27
C ARG A 142 -2.94 -23.31 -12.03
N ARG A 143 -2.54 -24.02 -13.09
CA ARG A 143 -1.31 -24.81 -13.19
C ARG A 143 -0.09 -23.91 -13.02
#